data_AF-A0A2W6NK79-F1
#
_entry.id   AF-A0A2W6NK79-F1
#
_cell.length_a   1.000
_cell.length_b   1.000
_cell.length_c   1.000
_cell.angle_alpha   90.00
_cell.angle_beta   90.00
_cell.angle_gamma   90.00
#
_symmetry.space_group_name_H-M   'P 1'
#
loop_
_entity.id
_entity.type
_entity.pdbx_description
1 polymer ?
#
loop_
_entity_poly.entity_id
_entity_poly.type
_entity_poly.pdbx_seq_one_letter_code
_entity_poly.pdbx_strand_id
1 'polypeptide(L)'
;MVVSIILFICLLLGILAGILKSEIFYFIALAFVIPSLAVFIRRLHDINKSGWLLLLCLMPYIGFFVILIFLIFCLQKGTEGENRFGANPLNP
;
A
#
# COMPACT_ATOMS: atom_id res chain seq x y z
N MET A 1 -0.49 -9.79 -1.01
CA MET A 1 0.76 -10.58 -0.91
C MET A 1 1.90 -9.93 -1.69
N VAL A 2 1.83 -9.81 -3.03
CA VAL A 2 2.90 -9.17 -3.84
C VAL A 2 3.20 -7.72 -3.42
N VAL A 3 2.17 -6.91 -3.22
CA VAL A 3 2.31 -5.49 -2.80
C VAL A 3 2.93 -5.37 -1.40
N SER A 4 2.54 -6.26 -0.49
CA SER A 4 3.07 -6.35 0.87
C SER A 4 4.55 -6.72 0.88
N ILE A 5 4.97 -7.61 -0.04
CA ILE A 5 6.38 -7.97 -0.25
C ILE A 5 7.17 -6.78 -0.79
N ILE A 6 6.62 -6.04 -1.77
CA ILE A 6 7.27 -4.86 -2.36
C ILE A 6 7.49 -3.76 -1.30
N LEU A 7 6.49 -3.48 -0.46
CA LEU A 7 6.65 -2.51 0.64
C LEU A 7 7.71 -2.95 1.66
N PHE A 8 7.73 -4.23 2.01
CA PHE A 8 8.72 -4.76 2.94
C PHE A 8 10.15 -4.64 2.39
N ILE A 9 10.34 -4.94 1.10
CA ILE A 9 11.61 -4.74 0.39
C ILE A 9 11.99 -3.26 0.36
N CYS A 10 11.04 -2.35 0.07
CA CYS A 10 11.31 -0.91 0.09
C CYS A 10 11.72 -0.41 1.48
N LEU A 11 11.10 -0.92 2.54
CA LEU A 11 11.46 -0.59 3.93
C LEU A 11 12.89 -1.05 4.26
N LEU A 12 13.25 -2.29 3.90
CA LEU A 12 14.61 -2.83 4.09
C LEU A 12 15.66 -2.03 3.31
N LEU A 13 15.38 -1.67 2.05
CA LEU A 13 16.26 -0.85 1.22
C LEU A 13 16.45 0.56 1.80
N GLY A 14 15.39 1.18 2.35
CA GLY A 14 15.50 2.48 3.02
C GLY A 14 16.35 2.46 4.29
N ILE A 15 16.26 1.37 5.08
CA ILE A 15 17.14 1.18 6.25
C ILE A 15 18.60 1.01 5.81
N LEU A 16 18.84 0.17 4.80
CA LEU A 16 20.17 -0.04 4.24
C LEU A 16 20.77 1.25 3.65
N ALA A 17 19.95 2.06 2.97
CA ALA A 17 20.33 3.37 2.45
C ALA A 17 20.85 4.31 3.55
N GLY A 18 20.13 4.37 4.67
CA GLY A 18 20.51 5.20 5.82
C GLY A 18 21.81 4.73 6.47
N ILE A 19 22.05 3.42 6.53
CA ILE A 19 23.30 2.83 7.03
C ILE A 19 24.47 3.16 6.09
N LEU A 20 24.27 3.01 4.79
CA LEU A 20 25.30 3.22 3.77
C LEU A 20 25.49 4.70 3.38
N LYS A 21 24.63 5.61 3.88
CA LYS A 21 24.57 7.04 3.51
C LYS A 21 24.58 7.27 2.00
N SER A 22 23.88 6.41 1.27
CA SER A 22 23.89 6.42 -0.19
C SER A 22 22.60 7.04 -0.73
N GLU A 23 22.76 8.18 -1.40
CA GLU A 23 21.65 8.98 -1.96
C GLU A 23 20.90 8.25 -3.08
N ILE A 24 21.57 7.33 -3.78
CA ILE A 24 20.98 6.53 -4.88
C ILE A 24 19.78 5.71 -4.40
N PHE A 25 19.84 5.18 -3.19
CA PHE A 25 18.75 4.35 -2.67
C PHE A 25 17.49 5.15 -2.33
N TYR A 26 17.60 6.45 -2.04
CA TYR A 26 16.42 7.31 -1.85
C TYR A 26 15.65 7.49 -3.15
N PHE A 27 16.34 7.70 -4.28
CA PHE A 27 15.70 7.80 -5.60
C PHE A 27 15.03 6.49 -6.01
N ILE A 28 15.70 5.37 -5.76
CA ILE A 28 15.13 4.03 -5.99
C ILE A 28 13.86 3.85 -5.14
N ALA A 29 13.91 4.13 -3.84
CA ALA A 29 12.75 4.01 -2.97
C ALA A 29 11.57 4.87 -3.45
N LEU A 30 11.82 6.13 -3.84
CA LEU A 30 10.80 7.03 -4.40
C LEU A 30 10.15 6.48 -5.67
N ALA A 31 10.95 5.90 -6.58
CA ALA A 31 10.45 5.31 -7.82
C ALA A 31 9.51 4.12 -7.55
N PHE A 32 9.71 3.37 -6.47
CA PHE A 32 8.83 2.26 -6.07
C PHE A 32 7.64 2.67 -5.21
N VAL A 33 7.70 3.81 -4.50
CA VAL A 33 6.59 4.30 -3.65
C VAL A 33 5.37 4.64 -4.48
N ILE A 34 5.52 5.35 -5.61
CA ILE A 34 4.40 5.77 -6.46
C ILE A 34 3.57 4.57 -6.98
N PRO A 35 4.15 3.57 -7.67
CA PRO A 35 3.38 2.42 -8.13
C PRO A 35 2.82 1.59 -6.96
N SER A 36 3.54 1.50 -5.83
CA SER A 36 3.04 0.81 -4.63
C SER A 36 1.78 1.48 -4.09
N LEU A 37 1.77 2.81 -4.01
CA LEU A 37 0.61 3.59 -3.56
C LEU A 37 -0.59 3.37 -4.50
N ALA A 38 -0.37 3.38 -5.82
CA ALA A 38 -1.42 3.15 -6.80
C ALA A 38 -2.09 1.77 -6.62
N VAL A 39 -1.32 0.72 -6.37
CA VAL A 39 -1.89 -0.63 -6.14
C VAL A 39 -2.65 -0.69 -4.81
N PHE A 40 -2.17 -0.02 -3.76
CA PHE A 40 -2.91 0.05 -2.49
C PHE A 40 -4.26 0.77 -2.62
N ILE A 41 -4.30 1.88 -3.36
CA ILE A 41 -5.55 2.59 -3.63
C ILE A 41 -6.52 1.66 -4.37
N ARG A 42 -6.05 0.93 -5.38
CA ARG A 42 -6.88 -0.05 -6.10
C ARG A 42 -7.39 -1.16 -5.17
N ARG A 43 -6.55 -1.67 -4.26
CA ARG A 43 -6.97 -2.69 -3.29
C ARG A 43 -8.02 -2.17 -2.33
N LEU A 44 -7.90 -0.92 -1.86
CA LEU A 44 -8.92 -0.28 -1.04
C LEU A 44 -10.22 -0.10 -1.82
N HIS A 45 -10.15 0.23 -3.10
CA HIS A 45 -11.33 0.34 -3.95
C HIS A 45 -12.01 -1.01 -4.16
N ASP A 46 -11.25 -2.09 -4.33
CA ASP A 46 -11.79 -3.45 -4.46
C ASP A 46 -12.66 -3.86 -3.25
N ILE A 47 -12.36 -3.36 -2.04
CA ILE A 47 -13.13 -3.61 -0.81
C ILE A 47 -14.12 -2.47 -0.48
N ASN A 48 -14.43 -1.61 -1.44
CA ASN A 48 -15.33 -0.47 -1.32
C ASN A 48 -14.91 0.57 -0.25
N LYS A 49 -13.61 0.70 0.02
CA LYS A 49 -13.01 1.68 0.94
C LYS A 49 -12.37 2.84 0.18
N SER A 50 -12.11 3.94 0.89
CA SER A 50 -11.62 5.20 0.27
C SER A 50 -10.11 5.17 0.18
N GLY A 51 -9.52 5.52 -0.97
CA GLY A 51 -8.07 5.66 -1.14
C GLY A 51 -7.45 6.65 -0.15
N TRP A 52 -8.23 7.63 0.32
CA TRP A 52 -7.81 8.61 1.34
C TRP A 52 -7.39 7.98 2.67
N LEU A 53 -7.81 6.74 2.97
CA LEU A 53 -7.36 6.02 4.16
C LEU A 53 -5.84 5.82 4.19
N LEU A 54 -5.16 5.84 3.04
CA LEU A 54 -3.69 5.73 2.97
C LEU A 54 -2.97 6.92 3.62
N LEU A 55 -3.60 8.09 3.71
CA LEU A 55 -2.99 9.24 4.38
C LEU A 55 -2.78 8.99 5.88
N LEU A 56 -3.53 8.07 6.48
CA LEU A 56 -3.30 7.67 7.87
C LEU A 56 -1.91 7.04 8.05
N CYS A 57 -1.32 6.45 7.01
CA CYS A 57 0.05 5.91 7.07
C CYS A 57 1.11 7.00 7.21
N LEU A 58 0.78 8.27 6.92
CA LEU A 58 1.69 9.40 7.10
C LEU A 58 1.73 9.88 8.56
N MET A 59 0.87 9.37 9.46
CA MET A 59 0.93 9.69 10.89
C MET A 59 2.00 8.84 11.60
N PRO A 60 3.10 9.44 12.06
CA PRO A 60 4.24 8.70 12.62
C PRO A 60 3.91 7.98 13.93
N TYR A 61 3.02 8.53 14.75
CA TYR A 61 2.71 7.98 16.09
C TYR A 61 1.67 6.84 16.07
N ILE A 62 0.86 6.73 15.01
CA ILE A 62 -0.19 5.71 14.88
C ILE A 62 0.20 4.66 13.83
N GLY A 63 1.38 4.80 13.22
CA GLY A 63 1.84 3.97 12.10
C GLY A 63 1.68 2.47 12.33
N PHE A 64 1.98 1.96 13.53
CA PHE A 64 1.83 0.53 13.84
C PHE A 64 0.38 0.04 13.73
N PHE A 65 -0.58 0.77 14.33
CA PHE A 65 -1.99 0.42 14.27
C PHE A 65 -2.56 0.56 12.85
N VAL A 66 -2.13 1.59 12.12
CA VAL A 66 -2.55 1.79 10.73
C VAL A 66 -2.05 0.65 9.85
N ILE A 67 -0.79 0.23 9.99
CA ILE A 67 -0.24 -0.92 9.25
C ILE A 67 -1.03 -2.19 9.54
N LEU A 68 -1.41 -2.43 10.80
CA LEU A 68 -2.19 -3.60 11.20
C LEU A 68 -3.57 -3.61 10.51
N ILE A 69 -4.26 -2.48 10.51
CA ILE A 69 -5.58 -2.32 9.87
C ILE A 69 -5.47 -2.51 8.35
N PHE A 70 -4.44 -1.93 7.73
CA PHE A 70 -4.18 -2.08 6.29
C PHE A 70 -3.81 -3.51 5.90
N LEU A 71 -3.11 -4.24 6.77
CA LEU A 71 -2.81 -5.65 6.57
C LEU A 71 -4.11 -6.47 6.54
N ILE A 72 -5.04 -6.20 7.45
CA ILE A 72 -6.36 -6.85 7.47
C ILE A 72 -7.13 -6.54 6.18
N PHE A 73 -7.15 -5.29 5.71
CA PHE A 73 -7.80 -4.90 4.45
C PHE A 73 -7.18 -5.60 3.23
N CYS A 74 -5.88 -5.85 3.24
CA CYS A 74 -5.22 -6.61 2.16
C CYS A 74 -5.65 -8.08 2.11
N LEU A 75 -6.10 -8.65 3.24
CA LEU A 75 -6.54 -10.04 3.36
C LEU A 75 -8.05 -10.21 3.10
N GLN A 76 -8.83 -9.13 3.15
CA GLN A 76 -10.26 -9.18 2.85
C GLN A 76 -10.50 -9.54 1.38
N LYS A 77 -11.57 -10.30 1.10
CA LYS A 77 -12.05 -10.53 -0.27
C LYS A 77 -12.59 -9.21 -0.84
N GLY A 78 -12.44 -8.99 -2.15
CA GLY A 78 -13.08 -7.85 -2.81
C GLY A 78 -14.61 -7.92 -2.66
N THR A 79 -15.27 -6.77 -2.70
CA THR A 79 -16.73 -6.67 -2.63
C THR A 79 -17.36 -7.46 -3.79
N GLU A 80 -18.38 -8.26 -3.48
CA GLU A 80 -19.14 -9.00 -4.50
C GLU A 80 -20.18 -8.08 -5.15
N GLY A 81 -20.34 -8.20 -6.47
CA GLY A 81 -21.21 -7.31 -7.26
C GLY A 81 -20.58 -5.96 -7.59
N GLU A 82 -21.41 -5.00 -8.01
CA GLU A 82 -20.97 -3.64 -8.32
C GLU A 82 -20.60 -2.88 -7.04
N ASN A 83 -19.50 -2.13 -7.07
CA ASN A 83 -19.14 -1.19 -6.02
C ASN A 83 -19.13 0.24 -6.56
N ARG A 84 -18.94 1.23 -5.68
CA ARG A 84 -18.92 2.66 -6.06
C ARG A 84 -17.78 3.06 -7.01
N PHE A 85 -16.86 2.14 -7.29
CA PHE A 85 -15.70 2.31 -8.16
C PHE A 85 -15.82 1.51 -9.46
N GLY A 86 -16.89 0.73 -9.64
CA GLY A 86 -17.19 -0.02 -10.86
C GLY A 86 -17.66 -1.45 -10.62
N ALA A 87 -18.01 -2.13 -11.72
CA ALA A 87 -18.41 -3.53 -11.73
C ALA A 87 -17.22 -4.47 -11.48
N ASN A 88 -17.49 -5.62 -10.87
CA ASN A 88 -16.48 -6.64 -10.62
C ASN A 88 -16.09 -7.34 -11.95
N PRO A 89 -14.81 -7.31 -12.37
CA PRO A 89 -14.39 -7.91 -13.64
C PRO A 89 -14.51 -9.43 -13.68
N LEU A 90 -14.70 -10.10 -12.53
CA LEU A 90 -14.83 -11.56 -12.44
C LEU A 90 -16.29 -12.06 -12.53
N ASN A 91 -17.28 -11.17 -12.39
CA ASN A 91 -18.70 -11.48 -12.55
C ASN A 91 -19.39 -10.24 -13.16
N PRO A 92 -19.32 -10.10 -14.50
CA PRO A 92 -19.95 -8.99 -15.22
C PRO A 92 -21.48 -9.07 -15.21
#